data_AF-A0A7V5VY62-F1
#
_entry.id   AF-A0A7V5VY62-F1
#
_cell.length_a   1.000
_cell.length_b   1.000
_cell.length_c   1.000
_cell.angle_alpha   90.00
_cell.angle_beta   90.00
_cell.angle_gamma   90.00
#
_symmetry.space_group_name_H-M   'P 1'
#
loop_
_entity.id
_entity.type
_entity.pdbx_description
1 polymer ?
#
loop_
_entity_poly.entity_id
_entity_poly.type
_entity_poly.pdbx_seq_one_letter_code
_entity_poly.pdbx_strand_id
1 'polypeptide(L)'
;MRKNFYTTPITLLILTLNIAATIVVINNSELLIGDLMGFKSETVVIIQSLIYISLSLLFLSVLYNGLEKIKPLTTKLADSNSRPIAIFLICLELLYITYVFNTGLFVAGNNERGGGVISALFVLLNVDVLVLIFLTHVKTSKYKPIIIMLWIISFLQRGWISYFFILILISFIDRRLKNKKNWKAGVVLICFILALPFVEQIKNSIRSGEAISTQLTFFDYADSFNQQFMKVVGRVQTVSHVAFITDNINQLQNLKNNGESTDFFEENFIYIIAKKLGSADDKINTPDLLARYISPSLDSSWNVNPSLIGWIFIQNDLYVLPIIWVVLLCFLFTMLSKIIANDLYAMNMRWLFWLVFLFPGWIFQFTAVIFSLLVFILLKYTLRTKRVKPL
;
A
#
# COMPACT_ATOMS: atom_id res chain seq x y z
N MET A 1 21.65 3.16 22.05
CA MET A 1 21.94 3.33 20.61
C MET A 1 20.73 4.02 19.96
N ARG A 2 20.75 5.34 19.75
CA ARG A 2 19.63 6.08 19.11
C ARG A 2 19.50 5.60 17.65
N LYS A 3 18.50 4.76 17.35
CA LYS A 3 18.17 4.40 15.96
C LYS A 3 17.63 5.66 15.28
N ASN A 4 18.40 6.24 14.36
CA ASN A 4 17.93 7.34 13.53
C ASN A 4 16.96 6.77 12.49
N PHE A 5 15.67 6.81 12.80
CA PHE A 5 14.62 6.47 11.83
C PHE A 5 14.44 7.64 10.87
N TYR A 6 14.85 7.46 9.62
CA TYR A 6 14.66 8.47 8.56
C TYR A 6 13.20 8.52 8.09
N THR A 7 12.42 7.54 8.50
CA THR A 7 10.97 7.47 8.39
C THR A 7 10.21 8.17 9.52
N THR A 8 10.88 8.68 10.56
CA THR A 8 10.21 9.47 11.61
C THR A 8 9.41 10.64 11.03
N PRO A 9 9.90 11.42 10.06
CA PRO A 9 9.10 12.47 9.42
C PRO A 9 7.83 11.95 8.75
N ILE A 10 7.86 10.75 8.15
CA ILE A 10 6.70 10.13 7.50
C ILE A 10 5.69 9.68 8.57
N THR A 11 6.19 9.10 9.67
CA THR A 11 5.35 8.67 10.79
C THR A 11 4.67 9.88 11.45
N LEU A 12 5.42 10.97 11.64
CA LEU A 12 4.89 12.24 12.15
C LEU A 12 3.89 12.86 11.18
N LEU A 13 4.15 12.83 9.88
CA LEU A 13 3.22 13.32 8.86
C LEU A 13 1.88 12.58 8.95
N ILE A 14 1.90 11.24 9.06
CA ILE A 14 0.67 10.44 9.23
C ILE A 14 -0.07 10.87 10.49
N LEU A 15 0.62 11.01 11.63
CA LEU A 15 -0.02 11.44 12.88
C LEU A 15 -0.59 12.86 12.77
N THR A 16 0.17 13.81 12.24
CA THR A 16 -0.27 15.20 12.01
C THR A 16 -1.48 15.25 11.10
N LEU A 17 -1.53 14.45 10.03
CA LEU A 17 -2.70 14.38 9.14
C LEU A 17 -3.94 13.84 9.85
N ASN A 18 -3.80 12.86 10.76
CA ASN A 18 -4.93 12.37 11.57
C ASN A 18 -5.39 13.41 12.60
N ILE A 19 -4.47 14.15 13.22
CA ILE A 19 -4.81 15.26 14.13
C ILE A 19 -5.53 16.38 13.36
N ALA A 20 -4.99 16.78 12.20
CA ALA A 20 -5.60 17.81 11.35
C ALA A 20 -6.99 17.39 10.87
N ALA A 21 -7.14 16.13 10.42
CA ALA A 21 -8.43 15.55 10.05
C ALA A 21 -9.43 15.61 11.22
N THR A 22 -9.00 15.26 12.44
CA THR A 22 -9.84 15.35 13.65
C THR A 22 -10.37 16.76 13.87
N ILE A 23 -9.50 17.77 13.80
CA ILE A 23 -9.88 19.18 13.95
C ILE A 23 -10.86 19.61 12.85
N VAL A 24 -10.60 19.23 11.60
CA VAL A 24 -11.47 19.57 10.47
C VAL A 24 -12.85 18.94 10.61
N VAL A 25 -12.94 17.66 10.97
CA VAL A 25 -14.21 16.94 11.14
C VAL A 25 -15.03 17.55 12.27
N ILE A 26 -14.42 17.84 13.42
CA ILE A 26 -15.10 18.47 14.56
C ILE A 26 -15.62 19.87 14.18
N ASN A 27 -14.80 20.67 13.50
CA ASN A 27 -15.20 22.02 13.08
C ASN A 27 -16.25 22.01 11.96
N ASN A 28 -16.31 20.96 11.15
CA ASN A 28 -17.24 20.83 10.03
C ASN A 28 -18.51 20.06 10.41
N SER A 29 -19.09 20.37 11.57
CA SER A 29 -20.34 19.76 12.04
C SER A 29 -20.32 18.23 12.06
N GLU A 30 -19.18 17.66 12.45
CA GLU A 30 -18.97 16.21 12.60
C GLU A 30 -19.04 15.40 11.29
N LEU A 31 -18.96 16.09 10.13
CA LEU A 31 -18.93 15.44 8.83
C LEU A 31 -17.57 14.78 8.58
N LEU A 32 -17.60 13.47 8.39
CA LEU A 32 -16.42 12.66 8.07
C LEU A 32 -15.81 13.06 6.71
N ILE A 33 -14.52 12.78 6.52
CA ILE A 33 -13.77 13.15 5.32
C ILE A 33 -13.23 11.92 4.57
N GLY A 34 -12.81 12.13 3.31
CA GLY A 34 -12.27 11.07 2.47
C GLY A 34 -13.37 10.20 1.86
N ASP A 35 -13.17 8.89 1.88
CA ASP A 35 -14.12 7.90 1.33
C ASP A 35 -15.47 7.87 2.08
N LEU A 36 -15.55 8.55 3.23
CA LEU A 36 -16.72 8.60 4.13
C LEU A 36 -17.41 9.97 4.15
N MET A 37 -17.15 10.81 3.16
CA MET A 37 -17.82 12.10 3.02
C MET A 37 -19.33 11.92 2.96
N GLY A 38 -20.06 12.66 3.82
CA GLY A 38 -21.53 12.58 3.94
C GLY A 38 -22.03 11.85 5.18
N PHE A 39 -21.17 11.06 5.84
CA PHE A 39 -21.49 10.45 7.13
C PHE A 39 -21.11 11.36 8.29
N LYS A 40 -21.82 11.23 9.41
CA LYS A 40 -21.55 11.92 10.67
C LYS A 40 -21.15 10.92 11.74
N SER A 41 -20.33 11.37 12.68
CA SER A 41 -19.91 10.59 13.85
C SER A 41 -19.82 11.51 15.06
N GLU A 42 -20.22 11.04 16.24
CA GLU A 42 -20.20 11.87 17.44
C GLU A 42 -18.78 12.35 17.77
N THR A 43 -18.63 13.58 18.27
CA THR A 43 -17.32 14.15 18.68
C THR A 43 -16.55 13.21 19.61
N VAL A 44 -17.22 12.51 20.53
CA VAL A 44 -16.58 11.56 21.45
C VAL A 44 -15.94 10.40 20.67
N VAL A 45 -16.64 9.85 19.68
CA VAL A 45 -16.16 8.74 18.85
C VAL A 45 -15.00 9.18 17.95
N ILE A 46 -15.04 10.40 17.43
CA ILE A 46 -13.95 10.99 16.64
C ILE A 46 -12.67 11.12 17.50
N ILE A 47 -12.78 11.61 18.73
CA ILE A 47 -11.64 11.74 19.65
C ILE A 47 -11.09 10.35 20.04
N GLN A 48 -11.97 9.40 20.35
CA GLN A 48 -11.60 8.01 20.61
C GLN A 48 -10.84 7.40 19.41
N SER A 49 -11.29 7.68 18.20
CA SER A 49 -10.64 7.20 16.97
C SER A 49 -9.20 7.71 16.83
N LEU A 50 -8.94 8.97 17.17
CA LEU A 50 -7.58 9.52 17.19
C LEU A 50 -6.69 8.83 18.23
N ILE A 51 -7.25 8.52 19.41
CA ILE A 51 -6.54 7.78 20.48
C ILE A 51 -6.19 6.38 19.98
N TYR A 52 -7.15 5.65 19.41
CA TYR A 52 -6.94 4.32 18.86
C TYR A 52 -5.88 4.28 17.75
N ILE A 53 -5.88 5.27 16.86
CA ILE A 53 -4.85 5.41 15.82
C ILE A 53 -3.47 5.65 16.43
N SER A 54 -3.38 6.51 17.44
CA SER A 54 -2.12 6.80 18.13
C SER A 54 -1.58 5.57 18.85
N LEU A 55 -2.45 4.80 19.51
CA LEU A 55 -2.12 3.53 20.14
C LEU A 55 -1.68 2.47 19.11
N SER A 56 -2.35 2.39 17.95
CA SER A 56 -1.97 1.51 16.85
C SER A 56 -0.57 1.82 16.31
N LEU A 57 -0.25 3.11 16.07
CA LEU A 57 1.10 3.52 15.67
C LEU A 57 2.15 3.20 16.72
N LEU A 58 1.83 3.42 18.01
CA LEU A 58 2.72 3.08 19.12
C LEU A 58 2.97 1.57 19.18
N PHE A 59 1.92 0.75 19.11
CA PHE A 59 1.99 -0.70 19.07
C PHE A 59 2.88 -1.18 17.92
N LEU A 60 2.64 -0.70 16.70
CA LEU A 60 3.46 -1.03 15.54
C LEU A 60 4.92 -0.61 15.75
N SER A 61 5.18 0.56 16.34
CA SER A 61 6.55 1.02 16.61
C SER A 61 7.29 0.12 17.61
N VAL A 62 6.61 -0.29 18.69
CA VAL A 62 7.16 -1.20 19.70
C VAL A 62 7.43 -2.57 19.08
N LEU A 63 6.44 -3.14 18.38
CA LEU A 63 6.54 -4.42 17.70
C LEU A 63 7.69 -4.42 16.68
N TYR A 64 7.75 -3.39 15.83
CA TYR A 64 8.82 -3.22 14.84
C TYR A 64 10.20 -3.19 15.50
N ASN A 65 10.36 -2.40 16.58
CA ASN A 65 11.62 -2.31 17.29
C ASN A 65 12.03 -3.64 17.94
N GLY A 66 11.06 -4.43 18.42
CA GLY A 66 11.28 -5.79 18.91
C GLY A 66 11.76 -6.73 17.80
N LEU A 67 11.00 -6.81 16.70
CA LEU A 67 11.30 -7.67 15.56
C LEU A 67 12.61 -7.30 14.86
N GLU A 68 12.96 -6.01 14.81
CA GLU A 68 14.24 -5.57 14.24
C GLU A 68 15.45 -6.06 15.04
N LYS A 69 15.32 -6.36 16.33
CA LYS A 69 16.43 -6.92 17.15
C LYS A 69 16.67 -8.39 16.88
N ILE A 70 15.68 -9.13 16.35
CA ILE A 70 15.81 -10.55 16.04
C ILE A 70 16.77 -10.73 14.86
N LYS A 71 17.78 -11.61 15.00
CA LYS A 71 18.74 -11.89 13.92
C LYS A 71 18.05 -12.64 12.77
N PRO A 72 18.41 -12.37 11.50
CA PRO A 72 17.90 -13.16 10.38
C PRO A 72 18.33 -14.61 10.46
N LEU A 73 17.49 -15.53 9.95
CA LEU A 73 17.84 -16.95 9.82
C LEU A 73 19.07 -17.18 8.92
N THR A 74 19.26 -16.35 7.89
CA THR A 74 20.41 -16.44 6.97
C THR A 74 20.72 -15.08 6.36
N THR A 75 22.01 -14.79 6.15
CA THR A 75 22.50 -13.56 5.51
C THR A 75 23.17 -13.83 4.15
N LYS A 76 23.33 -15.09 3.74
CA LYS A 76 24.09 -15.49 2.54
C LYS A 76 23.55 -14.89 1.23
N LEU A 77 22.27 -14.54 1.21
CA LEU A 77 21.61 -13.92 0.06
C LEU A 77 21.92 -12.43 -0.05
N ALA A 78 22.06 -11.69 1.05
CA ALA A 78 22.30 -10.24 1.01
C ALA A 78 23.51 -9.85 0.15
N ASP A 79 24.49 -10.74 0.10
CA ASP A 79 25.80 -10.60 -0.54
C ASP A 79 25.89 -11.05 -2.01
N SER A 80 24.79 -11.54 -2.60
CA SER A 80 24.77 -12.05 -3.98
C SER A 80 24.65 -10.95 -5.03
N ASN A 81 25.23 -11.19 -6.21
CA ASN A 81 25.11 -10.27 -7.35
C ASN A 81 23.63 -10.08 -7.75
N SER A 82 23.16 -8.84 -7.79
CA SER A 82 21.78 -8.49 -8.12
C SER A 82 21.50 -8.41 -9.63
N ARG A 83 22.53 -8.51 -10.48
CA ARG A 83 22.40 -8.40 -11.94
C ARG A 83 21.43 -9.42 -12.56
N PRO A 84 21.47 -10.72 -12.23
CA PRO A 84 20.55 -11.69 -12.83
C PRO A 84 19.09 -11.38 -12.53
N ILE A 85 18.78 -11.03 -11.28
CA ILE A 85 17.43 -10.62 -10.87
C ILE A 85 17.00 -9.33 -11.59
N ALA A 86 17.90 -8.35 -11.70
CA ALA A 86 17.57 -7.10 -12.38
C ALA A 86 17.19 -7.32 -13.85
N ILE A 87 17.93 -8.18 -14.55
CA ILE A 87 17.64 -8.54 -15.95
C ILE A 87 16.31 -9.28 -16.03
N PHE A 88 16.07 -10.25 -15.13
CA PHE A 88 14.79 -10.96 -15.06
C PHE A 88 13.61 -10.01 -14.88
N LEU A 89 13.72 -9.04 -13.96
CA LEU A 89 12.67 -8.05 -13.73
C LEU A 89 12.43 -7.15 -14.94
N ILE A 90 13.49 -6.68 -15.62
CA ILE A 90 13.36 -5.90 -16.86
C ILE A 90 12.58 -6.69 -17.92
N CYS A 91 12.94 -7.96 -18.13
CA CYS A 91 12.22 -8.82 -19.07
C CYS A 91 10.76 -9.03 -18.65
N LEU A 92 10.52 -9.28 -17.35
CA LEU A 92 9.18 -9.48 -16.82
C LEU A 92 8.30 -8.23 -16.96
N GLU A 93 8.84 -7.05 -16.68
CA GLU A 93 8.14 -5.77 -16.84
C GLU A 93 7.79 -5.51 -18.30
N LEU A 94 8.73 -5.73 -19.23
CA LEU A 94 8.46 -5.58 -20.66
C LEU A 94 7.34 -6.52 -21.12
N LEU A 95 7.40 -7.80 -20.72
CA LEU A 95 6.34 -8.77 -21.02
C LEU A 95 5.00 -8.33 -20.44
N TYR A 96 4.99 -7.80 -19.22
CA TYR A 96 3.78 -7.35 -18.56
C TYR A 96 3.17 -6.11 -19.23
N ILE A 97 3.99 -5.12 -19.61
CA ILE A 97 3.58 -3.93 -20.37
C ILE A 97 2.93 -4.34 -21.69
N THR A 98 3.60 -5.22 -22.46
CA THR A 98 3.06 -5.72 -23.73
C THR A 98 1.75 -6.49 -23.54
N TYR A 99 1.66 -7.31 -22.49
CA TYR A 99 0.43 -8.06 -22.20
C TYR A 99 -0.74 -7.14 -21.87
N VAL A 100 -0.54 -6.16 -21.00
CA VAL A 100 -1.55 -5.15 -20.65
C VAL A 100 -1.95 -4.34 -21.88
N PHE A 101 -0.99 -3.99 -22.75
CA PHE A 101 -1.27 -3.22 -23.96
C PHE A 101 -2.20 -3.98 -24.91
N ASN A 102 -1.93 -5.27 -25.10
CA ASN A 102 -2.69 -6.10 -26.04
C ASN A 102 -4.06 -6.54 -25.50
N THR A 103 -4.20 -6.68 -24.18
CA THR A 103 -5.41 -7.27 -23.59
C THR A 103 -6.32 -6.25 -22.91
N GLY A 104 -5.83 -5.06 -22.56
CA GLY A 104 -6.59 -4.09 -21.76
C GLY A 104 -6.88 -4.53 -20.32
N LEU A 105 -6.39 -5.70 -19.91
CA LEU A 105 -6.56 -6.23 -18.55
C LEU A 105 -5.65 -5.49 -17.57
N PHE A 106 -6.05 -5.44 -16.29
CA PHE A 106 -5.33 -4.73 -15.21
C PHE A 106 -5.31 -3.20 -15.30
N VAL A 107 -6.06 -2.60 -16.23
CA VAL A 107 -6.27 -1.16 -16.32
C VAL A 107 -7.27 -0.70 -15.23
N ALA A 108 -7.01 0.46 -14.62
CA ALA A 108 -7.85 0.99 -13.55
C ALA A 108 -9.31 1.20 -14.01
N GLY A 109 -10.27 0.58 -13.34
CA GLY A 109 -11.69 0.66 -13.68
C GLY A 109 -12.20 -0.47 -14.57
N ASN A 110 -11.31 -1.32 -15.09
CA ASN A 110 -11.72 -2.58 -15.71
C ASN A 110 -11.64 -3.71 -14.67
N ASN A 111 -12.79 -4.29 -14.34
CA ASN A 111 -12.87 -5.43 -13.42
C ASN A 111 -12.57 -6.77 -14.10
N GLU A 112 -12.49 -6.80 -15.44
CA GLU A 112 -12.04 -7.97 -16.16
C GLU A 112 -10.55 -8.20 -15.86
N ARG A 113 -10.29 -9.22 -15.05
CA ARG A 113 -8.96 -9.82 -14.90
C ARG A 113 -9.07 -11.16 -15.60
N GLY A 114 -8.66 -11.21 -16.87
CA GLY A 114 -8.94 -12.32 -17.78
C GLY A 114 -8.64 -13.69 -17.18
N GLY A 115 -9.37 -14.71 -17.65
CA GLY A 115 -9.28 -16.10 -17.15
C GLY A 115 -8.15 -16.94 -17.73
N GLY A 116 -7.16 -16.34 -18.38
CA GLY A 116 -6.05 -17.06 -19.01
C GLY A 116 -4.94 -17.48 -18.03
N VAL A 117 -4.16 -18.50 -18.40
CA VAL A 117 -2.98 -18.92 -17.63
C VAL A 117 -1.95 -17.79 -17.47
N ILE A 118 -1.84 -16.93 -18.49
CA ILE A 118 -0.89 -15.81 -18.50
C ILE A 118 -1.30 -14.71 -17.52
N SER A 119 -2.58 -14.34 -17.45
CA SER A 119 -3.06 -13.37 -16.45
C SER A 119 -2.93 -13.92 -15.04
N ALA A 120 -3.20 -15.22 -14.82
CA ALA A 120 -2.97 -15.88 -13.54
C ALA A 120 -1.50 -15.83 -13.11
N LEU A 121 -0.56 -16.05 -14.05
CA LEU A 121 0.88 -15.94 -13.79
C LEU A 121 1.27 -14.51 -13.36
N PHE A 122 0.76 -13.48 -14.04
CA PHE A 122 1.05 -12.09 -13.68
C PHE A 122 0.45 -11.69 -12.33
N VAL A 123 -0.73 -12.21 -11.99
CA VAL A 123 -1.32 -12.05 -10.65
C VAL A 123 -0.42 -12.70 -9.61
N LEU A 124 -0.02 -13.96 -9.83
CA LEU A 124 0.81 -14.73 -8.90
C LEU A 124 2.18 -14.08 -8.66
N LEU A 125 2.88 -13.69 -9.73
CA LEU A 125 4.19 -13.05 -9.61
C LEU A 125 4.09 -11.67 -8.98
N ASN A 126 2.98 -10.95 -9.21
CA ASN A 126 2.77 -9.57 -8.77
C ASN A 126 3.98 -8.69 -9.12
N VAL A 127 4.12 -8.42 -10.43
CA VAL A 127 5.29 -7.75 -11.03
C VAL A 127 5.63 -6.43 -10.31
N ASP A 128 4.61 -5.62 -10.00
CA ASP A 128 4.78 -4.34 -9.33
C ASP A 128 5.42 -4.47 -7.95
N VAL A 129 4.99 -5.47 -7.19
CA VAL A 129 5.52 -5.71 -5.85
C VAL A 129 6.92 -6.29 -5.89
N LEU A 130 7.24 -7.14 -6.88
CA LEU A 130 8.61 -7.63 -7.08
C LEU A 130 9.58 -6.48 -7.42
N VAL A 131 9.16 -5.56 -8.27
CA VAL A 131 9.91 -4.33 -8.58
C VAL A 131 10.10 -3.50 -7.31
N LEU A 132 9.03 -3.29 -6.55
CA LEU A 132 9.09 -2.54 -5.29
C LEU A 132 10.08 -3.17 -4.28
N ILE A 133 10.06 -4.50 -4.13
CA ILE A 133 11.00 -5.25 -3.29
C ILE A 133 12.43 -5.04 -3.79
N PHE A 134 12.67 -5.15 -5.10
CA PHE A 134 14.00 -4.90 -5.69
C PHE A 134 14.50 -3.50 -5.37
N LEU A 135 13.68 -2.46 -5.58
CA LEU A 135 14.05 -1.07 -5.34
C LEU A 135 14.41 -0.82 -3.87
N THR A 136 13.67 -1.44 -2.94
CA THR A 136 13.77 -1.22 -1.50
C THR A 136 14.76 -2.12 -0.76
N HIS A 137 15.14 -3.27 -1.33
CA HIS A 137 16.04 -4.23 -0.67
C HIS A 137 17.38 -4.38 -1.38
N VAL A 138 17.49 -4.05 -2.66
CA VAL A 138 18.78 -4.00 -3.36
C VAL A 138 19.29 -2.57 -3.29
N LYS A 139 20.28 -2.26 -2.44
CA LYS A 139 20.74 -0.87 -2.25
C LYS A 139 21.32 -0.25 -3.53
N THR A 140 22.23 -0.95 -4.20
CA THR A 140 22.98 -0.45 -5.36
C THR A 140 22.82 -1.39 -6.55
N SER A 141 22.33 -0.89 -7.68
CA SER A 141 22.33 -1.58 -8.96
C SER A 141 22.27 -0.56 -10.10
N LYS A 142 23.09 -0.76 -11.13
CA LYS A 142 23.10 0.08 -12.35
C LYS A 142 21.79 0.01 -13.15
N TYR A 143 20.99 -1.03 -12.91
CA TYR A 143 19.72 -1.28 -13.61
C TYR A 143 18.51 -0.63 -12.94
N LYS A 144 18.66 -0.06 -11.73
CA LYS A 144 17.56 0.62 -11.02
C LYS A 144 16.86 1.69 -11.87
N PRO A 145 17.57 2.59 -12.57
CA PRO A 145 16.90 3.62 -13.37
C PRO A 145 16.04 3.03 -14.49
N ILE A 146 16.49 1.95 -15.13
CA ILE A 146 15.76 1.28 -16.21
C ILE A 146 14.49 0.64 -15.66
N ILE A 147 14.59 -0.10 -14.55
CA ILE A 147 13.45 -0.71 -13.88
C ILE A 147 12.44 0.37 -13.46
N ILE A 148 12.88 1.46 -12.83
CA ILE A 148 12.00 2.57 -12.45
C ILE A 148 11.29 3.16 -13.68
N MET A 149 12.00 3.33 -14.80
CA MET A 149 11.42 3.87 -16.03
C MET A 149 10.34 2.95 -16.60
N LEU A 150 10.60 1.64 -16.69
CA LEU A 150 9.62 0.66 -17.15
C LEU A 150 8.40 0.62 -16.22
N TRP A 151 8.64 0.66 -14.91
CA TRP A 151 7.57 0.67 -13.91
C TRP A 151 6.68 1.91 -14.03
N ILE A 152 7.26 3.09 -14.27
CA ILE A 152 6.52 4.33 -14.54
C ILE A 152 5.67 4.18 -15.80
N ILE A 153 6.23 3.67 -16.90
CA ILE A 153 5.49 3.45 -18.15
C ILE A 153 4.31 2.49 -17.90
N SER A 154 4.53 1.39 -17.19
CA SER A 154 3.50 0.41 -16.86
C SER A 154 2.34 1.01 -16.05
N PHE A 155 2.62 1.89 -15.08
CA PHE A 155 1.57 2.53 -14.29
C PHE A 155 0.85 3.66 -15.00
N LEU A 156 1.56 4.45 -15.82
CA LEU A 156 0.91 5.43 -16.69
C LEU A 156 -0.08 4.72 -17.60
N GLN A 157 0.35 3.67 -18.30
CA GLN A 157 -0.50 2.88 -19.18
C GLN A 157 -1.76 2.33 -18.48
N ARG A 158 -1.64 1.88 -17.21
CA ARG A 158 -2.77 1.31 -16.45
C ARG A 158 -3.59 2.34 -15.68
N GLY A 159 -3.17 3.61 -15.60
CA GLY A 159 -3.86 4.66 -14.83
C GLY A 159 -3.71 4.56 -13.29
N TRP A 160 -2.72 3.82 -12.79
CA TRP A 160 -2.50 3.60 -11.34
C TRP A 160 -1.42 4.54 -10.78
N ILE A 161 -1.73 5.83 -10.74
CA ILE A 161 -0.74 6.87 -10.41
C ILE A 161 -0.36 6.90 -8.91
N SER A 162 -1.17 6.26 -8.05
CA SER A 162 -0.93 6.20 -6.60
C SER A 162 0.43 5.59 -6.21
N TYR A 163 0.99 4.71 -7.03
CA TYR A 163 2.31 4.10 -6.76
C TYR A 163 3.49 5.08 -6.94
N PHE A 164 3.31 6.20 -7.65
CA PHE A 164 4.33 7.25 -7.72
C PHE A 164 4.56 7.90 -6.37
N PHE A 165 3.53 8.00 -5.54
CA PHE A 165 3.68 8.46 -4.16
C PHE A 165 4.65 7.58 -3.37
N ILE A 166 4.54 6.25 -3.52
CA ILE A 166 5.46 5.29 -2.88
C ILE A 166 6.89 5.48 -3.40
N LEU A 167 7.08 5.67 -4.71
CA LEU A 167 8.39 5.94 -5.30
C LEU A 167 9.03 7.22 -4.73
N ILE A 168 8.22 8.26 -4.51
CA ILE A 168 8.67 9.53 -3.90
C ILE A 168 9.09 9.29 -2.44
N LEU A 169 8.32 8.54 -1.66
CA LEU A 169 8.67 8.20 -0.28
C LEU A 169 9.98 7.39 -0.21
N ILE A 170 10.17 6.41 -1.11
CA ILE A 170 11.43 5.65 -1.22
C ILE A 170 12.59 6.59 -1.55
N SER A 171 12.41 7.47 -2.54
CA SER A 171 13.43 8.43 -2.96
C SER A 171 13.78 9.43 -1.86
N PHE A 172 12.77 9.85 -1.07
CA PHE A 172 12.94 10.71 0.09
C PHE A 172 13.81 10.04 1.15
N ILE A 173 13.52 8.79 1.50
CA ILE A 173 14.31 8.02 2.46
C ILE A 173 15.74 7.79 1.94
N ASP A 174 15.92 7.38 0.68
CA ASP A 174 17.24 7.15 0.08
C ASP A 174 18.11 8.41 0.13
N ARG A 175 17.55 9.57 -0.24
CA ARG A 175 18.27 10.85 -0.20
C ARG A 175 18.62 11.28 1.22
N ARG A 176 17.70 11.10 2.18
CA ARG A 176 17.93 11.43 3.60
C ARG A 176 18.98 10.54 4.25
N LEU A 177 19.07 9.28 3.84
CA LEU A 177 20.12 8.34 4.26
C LEU A 177 21.49 8.77 3.73
N LYS A 178 21.58 9.28 2.50
CA LYS A 178 22.82 9.81 1.91
C LYS A 178 23.22 11.16 2.49
N ASN A 179 22.27 12.08 2.64
CA ASN A 179 22.49 13.39 3.22
C ASN A 179 21.24 13.86 3.99
N LYS A 180 21.37 14.00 5.32
CA LYS A 180 20.28 14.40 6.21
C LYS A 180 19.67 15.75 5.84
N LYS A 181 20.47 16.71 5.37
CA LYS A 181 20.01 18.08 5.06
C LYS A 181 19.49 18.24 3.63
N ASN A 182 19.30 17.15 2.90
CA ASN A 182 18.89 17.20 1.49
C ASN A 182 17.40 17.57 1.34
N TRP A 183 17.12 18.87 1.35
CA TRP A 183 15.79 19.47 1.17
C TRP A 183 15.17 19.17 -0.21
N LYS A 184 16.00 18.84 -1.22
CA LYS A 184 15.55 18.58 -2.60
C LYS A 184 14.50 17.47 -2.70
N ALA A 185 14.52 16.50 -1.79
CA ALA A 185 13.49 15.45 -1.76
C ALA A 185 12.12 15.98 -1.31
N GLY A 186 12.10 16.94 -0.37
CA GLY A 186 10.89 17.64 0.04
C GLY A 186 10.33 18.50 -1.09
N VAL A 187 11.19 19.14 -1.89
CA VAL A 187 10.77 19.88 -3.09
C VAL A 187 10.06 18.99 -4.09
N VAL A 188 10.62 17.82 -4.41
CA VAL A 188 9.99 16.87 -5.35
C VAL A 188 8.62 16.43 -4.85
N LEU A 189 8.48 16.18 -3.54
CA LEU A 189 7.19 15.86 -2.93
C LEU A 189 6.20 17.02 -3.07
N ILE A 190 6.62 18.26 -2.79
CA ILE A 190 5.79 19.46 -2.95
C ILE A 190 5.38 19.63 -4.41
N CYS A 191 6.32 19.52 -5.36
CA CYS A 191 6.02 19.58 -6.79
C CYS A 191 5.02 18.50 -7.23
N PHE A 192 5.14 17.28 -6.69
CA PHE A 192 4.18 16.21 -6.98
C PHE A 192 2.80 16.53 -6.41
N ILE A 193 2.72 17.05 -5.19
CA ILE A 193 1.45 17.48 -4.58
C ILE A 193 0.80 18.57 -5.43
N LEU A 194 1.56 19.58 -5.85
CA LEU A 194 1.07 20.64 -6.75
C LEU A 194 0.67 20.10 -8.13
N ALA A 195 1.23 18.97 -8.57
CA ALA A 195 0.86 18.33 -9.83
C ALA A 195 -0.39 17.44 -9.75
N LEU A 196 -1.02 17.27 -8.57
CA LEU A 196 -2.17 16.38 -8.39
C LEU A 196 -3.35 16.63 -9.35
N PRO A 197 -3.75 17.89 -9.65
CA PRO A 197 -4.81 18.15 -10.63
C PRO A 197 -4.49 17.59 -12.02
N PHE A 198 -3.27 17.82 -12.50
CA PHE A 198 -2.81 17.34 -13.81
C PHE A 198 -2.71 15.80 -13.84
N VAL A 199 -2.27 15.21 -12.74
CA VAL A 199 -2.22 13.76 -12.54
C VAL A 199 -3.60 13.13 -12.69
N GLU A 200 -4.63 13.70 -12.06
CA GLU A 200 -6.00 13.19 -12.21
C GLU A 200 -6.52 13.36 -13.65
N GLN A 201 -6.23 14.48 -14.31
CA GLN A 201 -6.63 14.65 -15.72
C GLN A 201 -6.03 13.59 -16.63
N ILE A 202 -4.72 13.33 -16.50
CA ILE A 202 -4.06 12.25 -17.24
C ILE A 202 -4.75 10.92 -16.95
N LYS A 203 -5.03 10.62 -15.68
CA LYS A 203 -5.71 9.39 -15.28
C LYS A 203 -7.12 9.27 -15.88
N ASN A 204 -7.89 10.34 -15.88
CA ASN A 204 -9.24 10.35 -16.42
C ASN A 204 -9.24 10.24 -17.95
N SER A 205 -8.35 10.95 -18.65
CA SER A 205 -8.17 10.83 -20.10
C SER A 205 -7.78 9.41 -20.52
N ILE A 206 -6.91 8.74 -19.76
CA ILE A 206 -6.55 7.33 -20.02
C ILE A 206 -7.75 6.40 -19.82
N ARG A 207 -8.66 6.74 -18.89
CA ARG A 207 -9.87 5.94 -18.62
C ARG A 207 -11.00 6.18 -19.60
N SER A 208 -11.22 7.42 -20.03
CA SER A 208 -12.27 7.77 -21.00
C SER A 208 -11.83 7.59 -22.45
N GLY A 209 -10.52 7.45 -22.72
CA GLY A 209 -9.97 7.42 -24.06
C GLY A 209 -10.00 8.80 -24.75
N GLU A 210 -10.33 9.86 -24.01
CA GLU A 210 -10.44 11.22 -24.51
C GLU A 210 -9.09 11.95 -24.44
N ALA A 211 -8.89 12.89 -25.36
CA ALA A 211 -7.71 13.74 -25.35
C ALA A 211 -7.65 14.58 -24.07
N ILE A 212 -6.43 14.81 -23.56
CA ILE A 212 -6.20 15.65 -22.38
C ILE A 212 -6.68 17.08 -22.71
N SER A 213 -7.77 17.51 -22.09
CA SER A 213 -8.27 18.88 -22.23
C SER A 213 -7.26 19.84 -21.60
N THR A 214 -6.56 20.62 -22.42
CA THR A 214 -5.43 21.49 -22.00
C THR A 214 -5.84 22.77 -21.28
N GLN A 215 -7.13 22.93 -20.91
CA GLN A 215 -7.67 24.16 -20.36
C GLN A 215 -8.01 24.01 -18.88
N LEU A 216 -7.00 24.00 -18.01
CA LEU A 216 -7.20 24.33 -16.60
C LEU A 216 -7.05 25.85 -16.44
N THR A 217 -8.12 26.55 -16.07
CA THR A 217 -7.98 27.94 -15.62
C THR A 217 -7.41 27.99 -14.20
N PHE A 218 -6.92 29.15 -13.76
CA PHE A 218 -6.36 29.29 -12.40
C PHE A 218 -7.42 29.09 -11.31
N PHE A 219 -8.66 29.52 -11.55
CA PHE A 219 -9.78 29.31 -10.64
C PHE A 219 -10.17 27.83 -10.56
N ASP A 220 -10.23 27.14 -11.69
CA ASP A 220 -10.47 25.68 -11.72
C ASP A 220 -9.34 24.89 -11.06
N TYR A 221 -8.09 25.38 -11.16
CA TYR A 221 -6.93 24.73 -10.56
C TYR A 221 -7.02 24.71 -9.04
N ALA A 222 -7.42 25.81 -8.39
CA ALA A 222 -7.49 25.87 -6.93
C ALA A 222 -8.54 24.88 -6.37
N ASP A 223 -9.72 24.85 -6.98
CA ASP A 223 -10.80 23.93 -6.59
C ASP A 223 -10.43 22.48 -6.90
N SER A 224 -9.90 22.21 -8.10
CA SER A 224 -9.41 20.88 -8.48
C SER A 224 -8.29 20.41 -7.55
N PHE A 225 -7.34 21.28 -7.22
CA PHE A 225 -6.28 21.00 -6.25
C PHE A 225 -6.86 20.66 -4.89
N ASN A 226 -7.79 21.47 -4.37
CA ASN A 226 -8.40 21.22 -3.07
C ASN A 226 -9.13 19.86 -3.05
N GLN A 227 -9.92 19.55 -4.08
CA GLN A 227 -10.60 18.26 -4.20
C GLN A 227 -9.62 17.08 -4.23
N GLN A 228 -8.55 17.17 -5.03
CA GLN A 228 -7.57 16.09 -5.16
C GLN A 228 -6.69 15.95 -3.91
N PHE A 229 -6.32 17.08 -3.30
CA PHE A 229 -5.61 17.10 -2.03
C PHE A 229 -6.45 16.45 -0.92
N MET A 230 -7.74 16.79 -0.83
CA MET A 230 -8.66 16.19 0.13
C MET A 230 -8.88 14.69 -0.12
N LYS A 231 -8.89 14.22 -1.38
CA LYS A 231 -8.87 12.78 -1.67
C LYS A 231 -7.60 12.09 -1.15
N VAL A 232 -6.43 12.70 -1.33
CA VAL A 232 -5.16 12.15 -0.82
C VAL A 232 -5.14 12.16 0.71
N VAL A 233 -5.50 13.28 1.34
CA VAL A 233 -5.62 13.37 2.80
C VAL A 233 -6.60 12.33 3.30
N GLY A 234 -7.77 12.23 2.67
CA GLY A 234 -8.82 11.26 2.97
C GLY A 234 -8.36 9.81 2.99
N ARG A 235 -7.40 9.45 2.14
CA ARG A 235 -6.81 8.09 2.07
C ARG A 235 -5.64 7.84 3.04
N VAL A 236 -4.98 8.90 3.51
CA VAL A 236 -3.84 8.78 4.46
C VAL A 236 -4.31 8.90 5.91
N GLN A 237 -5.28 9.78 6.17
CA GLN A 237 -5.99 9.82 7.44
C GLN A 237 -6.84 8.55 7.58
N THR A 238 -6.89 8.01 8.79
CA THR A 238 -7.72 6.85 9.12
C THR A 238 -8.76 7.19 10.18
N VAL A 239 -8.75 8.39 10.76
CA VAL A 239 -9.67 8.80 11.82
C VAL A 239 -11.13 8.68 11.39
N SER A 240 -11.46 9.10 10.17
CA SER A 240 -12.83 8.98 9.65
C SER A 240 -13.24 7.52 9.50
N HIS A 241 -12.32 6.66 9.06
CA HIS A 241 -12.57 5.22 8.89
C HIS A 241 -12.83 4.53 10.22
N VAL A 242 -12.02 4.84 11.25
CA VAL A 242 -12.19 4.27 12.59
C VAL A 242 -13.48 4.78 13.25
N ALA A 243 -13.79 6.06 13.09
CA ALA A 243 -14.99 6.67 13.66
C ALA A 243 -16.25 6.02 13.09
N PHE A 244 -16.32 5.92 11.76
CA PHE A 244 -17.42 5.26 11.07
C PHE A 244 -17.61 3.79 11.49
N ILE A 245 -16.53 3.02 11.61
CA ILE A 245 -16.60 1.62 12.04
C ILE A 245 -17.07 1.51 13.48
N THR A 246 -16.63 2.43 14.34
CA THR A 246 -17.03 2.43 15.76
C THR A 246 -18.54 2.68 15.89
N ASP A 247 -19.08 3.63 15.14
CA ASP A 247 -20.53 3.91 15.13
C ASP A 247 -21.36 2.75 14.56
N ASN A 248 -20.82 2.05 13.57
CA ASN A 248 -21.52 0.97 12.87
C ASN A 248 -21.09 -0.44 13.32
N ILE A 249 -20.40 -0.55 14.46
CA ILE A 249 -19.73 -1.79 14.87
C ILE A 249 -20.69 -2.98 14.96
N ASN A 250 -21.84 -2.80 15.61
CA ASN A 250 -22.83 -3.87 15.79
C ASN A 250 -23.37 -4.38 14.45
N GLN A 251 -23.63 -3.47 13.51
CA GLN A 251 -24.14 -3.83 12.20
C GLN A 251 -23.08 -4.55 11.37
N LEU A 252 -21.85 -4.04 11.35
CA LEU A 252 -20.73 -4.67 10.64
C LEU A 252 -20.42 -6.06 11.19
N GLN A 253 -20.46 -6.22 12.52
CA GLN A 253 -20.27 -7.51 13.17
C GLN A 253 -21.42 -8.48 12.88
N ASN A 254 -22.67 -8.01 12.81
CA ASN A 254 -23.80 -8.85 12.42
C ASN A 254 -23.69 -9.36 10.98
N LEU A 255 -23.34 -8.49 10.02
CA LEU A 255 -23.11 -8.88 8.62
C LEU A 255 -22.02 -9.94 8.51
N LYS A 256 -20.95 -9.78 9.30
CA LYS A 256 -19.87 -10.76 9.39
C LYS A 256 -20.34 -12.09 9.98
N ASN A 257 -21.03 -12.06 11.12
CA ASN A 257 -21.51 -13.26 11.82
C ASN A 257 -22.54 -14.04 10.99
N ASN A 258 -23.26 -13.37 10.09
CA ASN A 258 -24.17 -13.98 9.12
C ASN A 258 -23.44 -14.62 7.92
N GLY A 259 -22.11 -14.53 7.85
CA GLY A 259 -21.30 -15.08 6.76
C GLY A 259 -21.28 -14.23 5.48
N GLU A 260 -21.75 -12.98 5.53
CA GLU A 260 -21.77 -12.10 4.34
C GLU A 260 -20.38 -11.49 4.03
N SER A 261 -19.53 -11.37 5.06
CA SER A 261 -18.16 -10.85 4.96
C SER A 261 -17.10 -11.90 5.26
N THR A 262 -15.95 -11.78 4.60
CA THR A 262 -14.76 -12.57 4.91
C THR A 262 -14.16 -12.25 6.28
N ASP A 263 -13.54 -13.26 6.88
CA ASP A 263 -12.72 -13.09 8.08
C ASP A 263 -11.37 -12.42 7.76
N PHE A 264 -10.72 -11.85 8.78
CA PHE A 264 -9.43 -11.13 8.62
C PHE A 264 -8.32 -12.00 7.99
N PHE A 265 -8.37 -13.31 8.17
CA PHE A 265 -7.39 -14.25 7.61
C PHE A 265 -7.79 -14.71 6.20
N GLU A 266 -9.06 -14.65 5.84
CA GLU A 266 -9.58 -14.97 4.49
C GLU A 266 -9.22 -13.87 3.49
N GLU A 267 -8.85 -12.67 3.96
CA GLU A 267 -8.40 -11.55 3.12
C GLU A 267 -6.94 -11.67 2.65
N ASN A 268 -6.34 -12.84 2.87
CA ASN A 268 -4.99 -13.11 2.42
C ASN A 268 -4.95 -13.37 0.91
N PHE A 269 -3.84 -12.98 0.28
CA PHE A 269 -3.62 -13.15 -1.16
C PHE A 269 -3.85 -14.58 -1.68
N ILE A 270 -3.51 -15.60 -0.88
CA ILE A 270 -3.64 -17.02 -1.27
C ILE A 270 -5.11 -17.43 -1.28
N TYR A 271 -5.90 -17.01 -0.28
CA TYR A 271 -7.32 -17.30 -0.19
C TYR A 271 -8.09 -16.64 -1.34
N ILE A 272 -7.75 -15.40 -1.70
CA ILE A 272 -8.36 -14.74 -2.87
C ILE A 272 -8.00 -15.46 -4.19
N ILE A 273 -6.80 -16.05 -4.30
CA ILE A 273 -6.48 -16.94 -5.44
C ILE A 273 -7.32 -18.22 -5.37
N ALA A 274 -7.43 -18.86 -4.21
CA ALA A 274 -8.19 -20.10 -4.04
C ALA A 274 -9.69 -19.90 -4.37
N LYS A 275 -10.27 -18.77 -3.95
CA LYS A 275 -11.63 -18.36 -4.33
C LYS A 275 -11.78 -18.26 -5.85
N LYS A 276 -10.81 -17.63 -6.52
CA LYS A 276 -10.81 -17.52 -7.99
C LYS A 276 -10.64 -18.85 -8.72
N LEU A 277 -10.05 -19.85 -8.08
CA LEU A 277 -9.94 -21.21 -8.61
C LEU A 277 -11.21 -22.05 -8.34
N GLY A 278 -12.27 -21.44 -7.79
CA GLY A 278 -13.54 -22.11 -7.49
C GLY A 278 -13.47 -23.02 -6.26
N SER A 279 -12.49 -22.81 -5.38
CA SER A 279 -12.21 -23.68 -4.24
C SER A 279 -12.57 -23.07 -2.87
N ALA A 280 -13.17 -21.87 -2.83
CA ALA A 280 -13.54 -21.19 -1.57
C ALA A 280 -14.92 -20.51 -1.68
N ASP A 281 -15.54 -20.26 -0.52
CA ASP A 281 -16.89 -19.72 -0.38
C ASP A 281 -17.07 -18.31 -1.00
N ASP A 282 -18.29 -18.01 -1.45
CA ASP A 282 -18.66 -16.78 -2.15
C ASP A 282 -18.87 -15.54 -1.25
N LYS A 283 -18.12 -15.46 -0.13
CA LYS A 283 -18.19 -14.30 0.80
C LYS A 283 -17.65 -13.01 0.18
N ILE A 284 -18.23 -11.86 0.52
CA ILE A 284 -17.75 -10.56 0.03
C ILE A 284 -16.56 -10.11 0.89
N ASN A 285 -15.49 -9.62 0.26
CA ASN A 285 -14.35 -9.06 0.98
C ASN A 285 -14.81 -7.88 1.85
N THR A 286 -14.35 -7.75 3.08
CA THR A 286 -14.77 -6.67 4.00
C THR A 286 -14.55 -5.27 3.42
N PRO A 287 -13.43 -4.94 2.72
CA PRO A 287 -13.28 -3.63 2.09
C PRO A 287 -14.30 -3.36 0.98
N ASP A 288 -14.74 -4.39 0.26
CA ASP A 288 -15.77 -4.29 -0.77
C ASP A 288 -17.17 -4.17 -0.14
N LEU A 289 -17.40 -4.87 0.97
CA LEU A 289 -18.62 -4.73 1.77
C LEU A 289 -18.79 -3.32 2.32
N LEU A 290 -17.71 -2.73 2.87
CA LEU A 290 -17.72 -1.35 3.36
C LEU A 290 -18.04 -0.37 2.22
N ALA A 291 -17.46 -0.57 1.03
CA ALA A 291 -17.77 0.27 -0.13
C ALA A 291 -19.24 0.16 -0.55
N ARG A 292 -19.82 -1.05 -0.55
CA ARG A 292 -21.25 -1.28 -0.82
C ARG A 292 -22.15 -0.64 0.23
N TYR A 293 -21.74 -0.69 1.49
CA TYR A 293 -22.47 -0.06 2.57
C TYR A 293 -22.51 1.47 2.44
N ILE A 294 -21.39 2.07 2.04
CA ILE A 294 -21.24 3.51 1.84
C ILE A 294 -22.00 3.99 0.60
N SER A 295 -21.96 3.22 -0.50
CA SER A 295 -22.60 3.59 -1.76
C SER A 295 -23.29 2.39 -2.40
N PRO A 296 -24.52 2.05 -1.98
CA PRO A 296 -25.25 0.87 -2.45
C PRO A 296 -25.57 0.88 -3.96
N SER A 297 -25.60 2.05 -4.58
CA SER A 297 -25.95 2.26 -5.99
C SER A 297 -24.80 2.06 -6.98
N LEU A 298 -23.56 1.86 -6.49
CA LEU A 298 -22.38 1.66 -7.34
C LEU A 298 -22.03 0.17 -7.39
N ASP A 299 -22.19 -0.45 -8.57
CA ASP A 299 -21.63 -1.78 -8.82
C ASP A 299 -20.11 -1.75 -8.54
N SER A 300 -19.71 -2.63 -7.63
CA SER A 300 -18.46 -2.64 -6.88
C SER A 300 -17.17 -2.53 -7.73
N SER A 301 -16.69 -1.31 -7.95
CA SER A 301 -15.38 -1.05 -8.58
C SER A 301 -14.37 -0.32 -7.68
N TRP A 302 -14.75 -0.06 -6.43
CA TRP A 302 -13.91 0.62 -5.44
C TRP A 302 -14.01 -0.05 -4.07
N ASN A 303 -12.97 0.09 -3.26
CA ASN A 303 -12.86 -0.52 -1.94
C ASN A 303 -12.56 0.53 -0.87
N VAL A 304 -13.05 0.29 0.35
CA VAL A 304 -12.80 1.16 1.51
C VAL A 304 -12.11 0.35 2.58
N ASN A 305 -10.86 0.70 2.90
CA ASN A 305 -10.11 -0.04 3.91
C ASN A 305 -10.53 0.40 5.31
N PRO A 306 -10.73 -0.55 6.24
CA PRO A 306 -11.19 -0.22 7.59
C PRO A 306 -10.11 0.37 8.51
N SER A 307 -8.87 0.58 8.04
CA SER A 307 -7.66 0.73 8.88
C SER A 307 -7.27 -0.53 9.64
N LEU A 308 -6.04 -0.57 10.16
CA LEU A 308 -5.58 -1.70 10.98
C LEU A 308 -6.43 -1.91 12.24
N ILE A 309 -6.84 -0.83 12.90
CA ILE A 309 -7.63 -0.94 14.13
C ILE A 309 -9.10 -1.25 13.83
N GLY A 310 -9.64 -0.75 12.73
CA GLY A 310 -11.00 -1.10 12.31
C GLY A 310 -11.12 -2.59 11.97
N TRP A 311 -10.08 -3.21 11.39
CA TRP A 311 -10.02 -4.67 11.23
C TRP A 311 -10.17 -5.41 12.56
N ILE A 312 -9.57 -4.91 13.65
CA ILE A 312 -9.70 -5.53 14.97
C ILE A 312 -11.14 -5.37 15.49
N PHE A 313 -11.78 -4.21 15.26
CA PHE A 313 -13.14 -3.95 15.72
C PHE A 313 -14.23 -4.76 15.01
N ILE A 314 -14.11 -4.94 13.69
CA ILE A 314 -15.11 -5.67 12.89
C ILE A 314 -15.16 -7.17 13.25
N GLN A 315 -14.07 -7.75 13.78
CA GLN A 315 -13.89 -9.20 13.80
C GLN A 315 -14.45 -9.92 15.03
N ASN A 316 -15.14 -9.22 15.95
CA ASN A 316 -15.95 -9.65 17.12
C ASN A 316 -15.44 -10.85 17.96
N ASP A 317 -15.28 -12.02 17.35
CA ASP A 317 -15.31 -13.32 18.02
C ASP A 317 -14.15 -13.54 18.99
N LEU A 318 -12.98 -12.94 18.74
CA LEU A 318 -11.87 -12.83 19.69
C LEU A 318 -10.96 -11.67 19.25
N TYR A 319 -11.07 -10.47 19.84
CA TYR A 319 -10.19 -9.31 19.53
C TYR A 319 -8.68 -9.66 19.54
N VAL A 320 -8.30 -10.71 20.27
CA VAL A 320 -6.93 -11.22 20.37
C VAL A 320 -6.45 -11.90 19.07
N LEU A 321 -7.32 -12.62 18.34
CA LEU A 321 -6.92 -13.37 17.14
C LEU A 321 -6.43 -12.45 16.00
N PRO A 322 -7.14 -11.36 15.62
CA PRO A 322 -6.64 -10.40 14.66
C PRO A 322 -5.29 -9.80 15.08
N ILE A 323 -5.07 -9.56 16.38
CA ILE A 323 -3.80 -9.03 16.89
C ILE A 323 -2.67 -10.06 16.70
N ILE A 324 -2.90 -11.32 17.08
CA ILE A 324 -1.93 -12.41 16.87
C ILE A 324 -1.60 -12.55 15.39
N TRP A 325 -2.60 -12.47 14.52
CA TRP A 325 -2.41 -12.52 13.08
C TRP A 325 -1.56 -11.37 12.54
N VAL A 326 -1.84 -10.13 12.95
CA VAL A 326 -1.03 -8.97 12.58
C VAL A 326 0.41 -9.13 13.06
N VAL A 327 0.62 -9.63 14.28
CA VAL A 327 1.97 -9.93 14.80
C VAL A 327 2.67 -10.98 13.95
N LEU A 328 1.97 -12.04 13.53
CA LEU A 328 2.51 -13.07 12.64
C LEU A 328 2.89 -12.50 11.27
N LEU A 329 2.02 -11.69 10.65
CA LEU A 329 2.32 -11.05 9.36
C LEU A 329 3.53 -10.12 9.46
N CYS A 330 3.59 -9.30 10.51
CA CYS A 330 4.74 -8.45 10.81
C CYS A 330 6.03 -9.27 10.96
N PHE A 331 5.97 -10.38 11.70
CA PHE A 331 7.08 -11.30 11.89
C PHE A 331 7.57 -11.90 10.56
N LEU A 332 6.66 -12.49 9.79
CA LEU A 332 6.96 -13.09 8.48
C LEU A 332 7.58 -12.07 7.53
N PHE A 333 6.94 -10.91 7.36
CA PHE A 333 7.46 -9.83 6.52
C PHE A 333 8.88 -9.42 6.92
N THR A 334 9.11 -9.22 8.23
CA THR A 334 10.40 -8.74 8.74
C THR A 334 11.49 -9.78 8.54
N MET A 335 11.22 -11.04 8.88
CA MET A 335 12.20 -12.12 8.75
C MET A 335 12.56 -12.38 7.29
N LEU A 336 11.57 -12.46 6.39
CA LEU A 336 11.81 -12.65 4.95
C LEU A 336 12.56 -11.46 4.34
N SER A 337 12.18 -10.23 4.67
CA SER A 337 12.91 -9.04 4.20
C SER A 337 14.37 -9.04 4.66
N LYS A 338 14.64 -9.40 5.91
CA LYS A 338 16.00 -9.45 6.46
C LYS A 338 16.89 -10.51 5.80
N ILE A 339 16.31 -11.59 5.28
CA ILE A 339 17.04 -12.57 4.46
C ILE A 339 17.59 -11.91 3.18
N ILE A 340 16.84 -10.98 2.58
CA ILE A 340 17.24 -10.28 1.36
C ILE A 340 18.27 -9.19 1.67
N ALA A 341 18.01 -8.36 2.69
CA ALA A 341 18.88 -7.27 3.11
C ALA A 341 18.64 -6.86 4.58
N ASN A 342 19.73 -6.71 5.34
CA ASN A 342 19.69 -6.34 6.77
C ASN A 342 20.59 -5.15 7.10
N ASP A 343 20.61 -4.14 6.23
CA ASP A 343 21.30 -2.87 6.47
C ASP A 343 20.32 -1.75 6.85
N LEU A 344 20.86 -0.58 7.21
CA LEU A 344 20.07 0.58 7.65
C LEU A 344 19.06 1.04 6.58
N TYR A 345 19.38 0.91 5.30
CA TYR A 345 18.46 1.25 4.20
C TYR A 345 17.25 0.32 4.21
N ALA A 346 17.48 -0.99 4.17
CA ALA A 346 16.41 -2.00 4.18
C ALA A 346 15.55 -1.92 5.45
N MET A 347 16.16 -1.60 6.61
CA MET A 347 15.42 -1.34 7.85
C MET A 347 14.41 -0.20 7.66
N ASN A 348 14.83 0.98 7.20
CA ASN A 348 13.90 2.09 6.97
C ASN A 348 12.82 1.74 5.94
N MET A 349 13.15 0.95 4.91
CA MET A 349 12.16 0.50 3.93
C MET A 349 11.14 -0.47 4.54
N ARG A 350 11.55 -1.41 5.40
CA ARG A 350 10.59 -2.29 6.10
C ARG A 350 9.55 -1.50 6.89
N TRP A 351 9.98 -0.47 7.62
CA TRP A 351 9.06 0.40 8.34
C TRP A 351 8.13 1.18 7.40
N LEU A 352 8.64 1.65 6.25
CA LEU A 352 7.80 2.30 5.24
C LEU A 352 6.67 1.37 4.76
N PHE A 353 6.94 0.08 4.53
CA PHE A 353 5.90 -0.87 4.12
C PHE A 353 4.82 -1.05 5.19
N TRP A 354 5.21 -1.07 6.48
CA TRP A 354 4.24 -1.12 7.57
C TRP A 354 3.34 0.12 7.58
N LEU A 355 3.92 1.31 7.36
CA LEU A 355 3.15 2.55 7.33
C LEU A 355 2.24 2.68 6.10
N VAL A 356 2.66 2.19 4.94
CA VAL A 356 1.92 2.37 3.67
C VAL A 356 0.86 1.30 3.44
N PHE A 357 1.15 0.04 3.80
CA PHE A 357 0.23 -1.07 3.52
C PHE A 357 -0.50 -1.54 4.78
N LEU A 358 0.23 -1.80 5.87
CA LEU A 358 -0.38 -2.41 7.04
C LEU A 358 -1.22 -1.41 7.84
N PHE A 359 -0.67 -0.23 8.16
CA PHE A 359 -1.33 0.77 9.00
C PHE A 359 -2.69 1.24 8.44
N PRO A 360 -2.83 1.56 7.14
CA PRO A 360 -4.13 1.92 6.57
C PRO A 360 -5.07 0.72 6.36
N GLY A 361 -4.66 -0.50 6.72
CA GLY A 361 -5.51 -1.69 6.67
C GLY A 361 -5.54 -2.45 5.34
N TRP A 362 -4.54 -2.24 4.46
CA TRP A 362 -4.41 -2.99 3.20
C TRP A 362 -3.83 -4.39 3.44
N ILE A 363 -4.55 -5.25 4.17
CA ILE A 363 -4.12 -6.60 4.54
C ILE A 363 -3.86 -7.47 3.31
N PHE A 364 -4.75 -7.41 2.30
CA PHE A 364 -4.53 -8.09 1.02
C PHE A 364 -3.19 -7.71 0.38
N GLN A 365 -2.92 -6.41 0.26
CA GLN A 365 -1.68 -5.94 -0.36
C GLN A 365 -0.46 -6.30 0.48
N PHE A 366 -0.56 -6.23 1.81
CA PHE A 366 0.54 -6.60 2.71
C PHE A 366 0.87 -8.10 2.66
N THR A 367 -0.15 -8.97 2.59
CA THR A 367 0.05 -10.41 2.40
C THR A 367 0.60 -10.73 1.01
N ALA A 368 0.17 -10.00 -0.04
CA ALA A 368 0.76 -10.09 -1.37
C ALA A 368 2.26 -9.72 -1.36
N VAL A 369 2.65 -8.70 -0.60
CA VAL A 369 4.08 -8.36 -0.39
C VAL A 369 4.84 -9.50 0.29
N ILE A 370 4.28 -10.11 1.32
CA ILE A 370 4.91 -11.26 2.01
C ILE A 370 5.12 -12.41 1.02
N PHE A 371 4.11 -12.71 0.20
CA PHE A 371 4.22 -13.73 -0.84
C PHE A 371 5.29 -13.36 -1.88
N SER A 372 5.31 -12.13 -2.38
CA SER A 372 6.32 -11.66 -3.32
C SER A 372 7.73 -11.65 -2.73
N LEU A 373 7.89 -11.47 -1.40
CA LEU A 373 9.19 -11.64 -0.74
C LEU A 373 9.68 -13.09 -0.83
N LEU A 374 8.78 -14.07 -0.64
CA LEU A 374 9.11 -15.49 -0.85
C LEU A 374 9.53 -15.74 -2.30
N VAL A 375 8.76 -15.26 -3.27
CA VAL A 375 9.08 -15.38 -4.70
C VAL A 375 10.44 -14.73 -5.01
N PHE A 376 10.69 -13.53 -4.49
CA PHE A 376 11.95 -12.83 -4.69
C PHE A 376 13.15 -13.58 -4.09
N ILE A 377 12.98 -14.18 -2.91
CA ILE A 377 14.00 -15.03 -2.28
C ILE A 377 14.29 -16.25 -3.16
N LEU A 378 13.24 -16.91 -3.67
CA LEU A 378 13.37 -18.05 -4.58
C LEU A 378 14.13 -17.65 -5.85
N LEU A 379 13.75 -16.54 -6.50
CA LEU A 379 14.44 -15.99 -7.67
C LEU A 379 15.92 -15.71 -7.38
N LYS A 380 16.22 -15.17 -6.18
CA LYS A 380 17.60 -14.88 -5.77
C LYS A 380 18.42 -16.15 -5.53
N TYR A 381 17.78 -17.23 -5.07
CA TYR A 381 18.42 -18.54 -4.95
C TYR A 381 18.65 -19.20 -6.31
N THR A 382 17.65 -19.22 -7.19
CA THR A 382 17.72 -19.90 -8.50
C THR A 382 18.64 -19.19 -9.47
N LEU A 383 18.59 -17.86 -9.52
CA LEU A 383 19.40 -17.04 -10.42
C LEU A 383 20.78 -16.68 -9.83
N ARG A 384 21.16 -17.32 -8.71
CA ARG A 384 22.44 -17.05 -8.05
C ARG A 384 23.61 -17.52 -8.93
N THR A 385 24.36 -16.58 -9.48
CA THR A 385 25.68 -16.88 -10.03
C THR A 385 26.67 -17.06 -8.87
N LYS A 386 27.41 -18.19 -8.86
CA LYS A 386 28.54 -18.38 -7.92
C LYS A 386 29.50 -17.19 -8.11
N ARG A 387 29.95 -16.57 -7.01
CA ARG A 387 30.98 -15.52 -7.07
C ARG A 387 32.19 -16.13 -7.80
N VAL A 388 32.53 -15.59 -8.98
CA VAL A 388 33.88 -15.70 -9.49
C VAL A 388 34.72 -14.89 -8.52
N LYS A 389 35.62 -15.56 -7.78
CA LYS A 389 36.61 -14.84 -6.97
C LYS A 389 37.35 -13.90 -7.93
N PRO A 390 37.51 -12.60 -7.61
CA PRO A 390 38.48 -11.80 -8.34
C PRO A 390 39.84 -12.52 -8.18
N LEU A 391 40.44 -12.86 -9.32
CA LEU A 391 41.80 -13.39 -9.41
C LEU A 391 42.79 -12.35 -8.90
#